data_AF-A0AAV5YI06-F1
#
_entry.id   AF-A0AAV5YI06-F1
#
_cell.length_a   1.000
_cell.length_b   1.000
_cell.length_c   1.000
_cell.angle_alpha   90.00
_cell.angle_beta   90.00
_cell.angle_gamma   90.00
#
_symmetry.space_group_name_H-M   'P 1'
#
loop_
_entity.id
_entity.type
_entity.pdbx_description
1 polymer ?
#
loop_
_entity_poly.entity_id
_entity_poly.type
_entity_poly.pdbx_seq_one_letter_code
_entity_poly.pdbx_strand_id
1 'polypeptide(L)'
;AALPVPYRTTPAEPTFQSLTDPHGSPDGRPFPTALDPFLCSRYEIAEFGTQAYELGARYLGVCCGAGPHHIRSLAEALGRRPPASRYSPDMSKHILFGSDKRLRQDYLEYARRNYRAAPPASG
;
A
#
# COMPACT_ATOMS: atom_id res chain seq x y z
N ALA A 1 2.64 -10.49 -19.28
CA ALA A 1 2.99 -9.31 -18.45
C ALA A 1 1.77 -8.97 -17.60
N ALA A 2 1.93 -8.44 -16.38
CA ALA A 2 0.81 -7.97 -15.55
C ALA A 2 1.18 -6.65 -14.84
N LEU A 3 0.41 -5.60 -15.09
CA LEU A 3 0.64 -4.25 -14.60
C LEU A 3 -0.70 -3.60 -14.20
N PRO A 4 -1.15 -3.73 -12.95
CA PRO A 4 -2.42 -3.20 -12.52
C PRO A 4 -2.35 -1.67 -12.42
N VAL A 5 -3.51 -1.04 -12.55
CA VAL A 5 -3.75 0.33 -12.12
C VAL A 5 -4.18 0.25 -10.65
N PRO A 6 -3.44 0.82 -9.68
CA PRO A 6 -3.58 0.50 -8.27
C PRO A 6 -4.66 1.37 -7.61
N TYR A 7 -5.87 1.40 -8.16
CA TYR A 7 -7.02 2.04 -7.55
C TYR A 7 -8.10 0.99 -7.30
N ARG A 8 -8.70 1.01 -6.10
CA ARG A 8 -9.78 0.10 -5.73
C ARG A 8 -11.04 0.47 -6.51
N THR A 9 -11.45 -0.43 -7.39
CA THR A 9 -12.68 -0.33 -8.17
C THR A 9 -13.76 -1.25 -7.59
N THR A 10 -15.01 -1.05 -8.03
CA THR A 10 -16.13 -1.92 -7.70
C THR A 10 -16.74 -2.50 -8.97
N PRO A 11 -17.60 -3.54 -8.90
CA PRO A 11 -18.34 -3.99 -10.08
C PRO A 11 -19.22 -2.91 -10.71
N ALA A 12 -19.75 -1.97 -9.92
CA ALA A 12 -20.56 -0.86 -10.40
C ALA A 12 -19.70 0.26 -11.04
N GLU A 13 -18.46 0.42 -10.57
CA GLU A 13 -17.48 1.39 -11.07
C GLU A 13 -16.19 0.66 -11.45
N PRO A 14 -16.18 -0.09 -12.56
CA PRO A 14 -15.15 -1.09 -12.87
C PRO A 14 -13.82 -0.48 -13.34
N THR A 15 -13.77 0.84 -13.53
CA THR A 15 -12.58 1.56 -13.96
C THR A 15 -12.29 2.72 -13.02
N PHE A 16 -11.02 3.08 -12.85
CA PHE A 16 -10.66 4.21 -11.99
C PHE A 16 -11.19 5.56 -12.52
N GLN A 17 -11.49 5.66 -13.82
CA GLN A 17 -12.17 6.81 -14.42
C GLN A 17 -13.66 6.85 -14.07
N SER A 18 -14.28 5.70 -13.81
CA SER A 18 -15.70 5.58 -13.45
C SER A 18 -15.98 5.75 -11.96
N LEU A 19 -14.95 5.84 -11.11
CA LEU A 19 -15.10 6.11 -9.67
C LEU A 19 -15.80 7.44 -9.42
N THR A 20 -16.63 7.50 -8.39
CA THR A 20 -17.27 8.71 -7.89
C THR A 20 -16.81 8.99 -6.46
N ASP A 21 -16.68 10.28 -6.12
CA ASP A 21 -16.32 10.73 -4.78
C ASP A 21 -17.15 11.97 -4.40
N PRO A 22 -18.22 11.80 -3.62
CA PRO A 22 -19.08 12.91 -3.22
C PRO A 22 -18.43 13.87 -2.20
N HIS A 23 -17.26 13.53 -1.66
CA HIS A 23 -16.62 14.28 -0.58
C HIS A 23 -15.35 15.04 -1.00
N GLY A 24 -14.72 14.68 -2.11
CA GLY A 24 -13.35 15.10 -2.40
C GLY A 24 -13.06 15.57 -3.82
N SER A 25 -14.04 15.64 -4.72
CA SER A 25 -13.77 15.94 -6.13
C SER A 25 -14.72 16.97 -6.76
N PRO A 26 -14.25 17.82 -7.70
CA PRO A 26 -15.11 18.64 -8.53
C PRO A 26 -16.17 17.76 -9.23
N ASP A 27 -17.44 18.14 -9.11
CA ASP A 27 -18.58 17.45 -9.73
C ASP A 27 -18.75 15.96 -9.34
N GLY A 28 -18.15 15.54 -8.22
CA GLY A 28 -18.21 14.15 -7.75
C GLY A 28 -17.39 13.16 -8.57
N ARG A 29 -16.53 13.65 -9.48
CA ARG A 29 -15.64 12.83 -10.31
C ARG A 29 -14.17 12.98 -9.89
N PRO A 30 -13.56 11.99 -9.20
CA PRO A 30 -12.17 12.05 -8.76
C PRO A 30 -11.14 12.02 -9.89
N PHE A 31 -11.41 11.33 -11.00
CA PHE A 31 -10.47 11.33 -12.12
C PHE A 31 -10.42 12.71 -12.83
N PRO A 32 -9.23 13.26 -13.16
CA PRO A 32 -7.91 12.67 -12.97
C PRO A 32 -7.14 13.17 -11.73
N THR A 33 -7.70 14.07 -10.92
CA THR A 33 -6.92 14.90 -9.97
C THR A 33 -7.16 14.61 -8.49
N ALA A 34 -8.11 13.73 -8.13
CA ALA A 34 -8.50 13.45 -6.74
C ALA A 34 -8.67 11.94 -6.47
N LEU A 35 -7.77 11.12 -7.01
CA LEU A 35 -7.83 9.65 -6.90
C LEU A 35 -7.15 9.09 -5.63
N ASP A 36 -6.49 9.94 -4.84
CA ASP A 36 -5.76 9.60 -3.63
C ASP A 36 -6.54 8.69 -2.66
N PRO A 37 -7.85 8.92 -2.40
CA PRO A 37 -8.64 8.08 -1.51
C PRO A 37 -8.78 6.62 -1.98
N PHE A 38 -8.65 6.38 -3.28
CA PHE A 38 -8.91 5.09 -3.91
C PHE A 38 -7.64 4.24 -4.08
N LEU A 39 -6.46 4.76 -3.76
CA LEU A 39 -5.21 4.05 -3.95
C LEU A 39 -5.15 2.74 -3.16
N CYS A 40 -4.77 1.66 -3.83
CA CYS A 40 -4.37 0.41 -3.20
C CYS A 40 -3.13 0.64 -2.32
N SER A 41 -3.03 -0.11 -1.24
CA SER A 41 -1.84 -0.09 -0.38
C SER A 41 -0.68 -0.84 -1.03
N ARG A 42 0.53 -0.61 -0.51
CA ARG A 42 1.73 -1.37 -0.89
C ARG A 42 1.60 -2.87 -0.65
N TYR A 43 0.77 -3.28 0.31
CA TYR A 43 0.56 -4.68 0.66
C TYR A 43 -0.36 -5.37 -0.36
N GLU A 44 -1.43 -4.71 -0.80
CA GLU A 44 -2.29 -5.21 -1.88
C GLU A 44 -1.51 -5.38 -3.19
N ILE A 45 -0.59 -4.46 -3.50
CA ILE A 45 0.27 -4.58 -4.68
C ILE A 45 1.30 -5.72 -4.54
N ALA A 46 1.84 -5.94 -3.34
CA ALA A 46 2.71 -7.07 -3.06
C ALA A 46 1.96 -8.40 -3.25
N GLU A 47 0.75 -8.51 -2.71
CA GLU A 47 -0.11 -9.68 -2.83
C GLU A 47 -0.47 -9.98 -4.29
N PHE A 48 -0.93 -8.96 -5.04
CA PHE A 48 -1.14 -9.07 -6.49
C PHE A 48 0.11 -9.60 -7.20
N GLY A 49 1.28 -9.09 -6.82
CA GLY A 49 2.57 -9.49 -7.39
C GLY A 49 2.84 -10.97 -7.24
N THR A 50 2.67 -11.50 -6.02
CA THR A 50 2.84 -12.92 -5.72
C THR A 50 1.85 -13.77 -6.51
N GLN A 51 0.56 -13.42 -6.48
CA GLN A 51 -0.48 -14.16 -7.21
C GLN A 51 -0.23 -14.16 -8.73
N ALA A 52 0.09 -13.00 -9.31
CA ALA A 52 0.38 -12.90 -10.74
C ALA A 52 1.64 -13.70 -11.14
N TYR A 53 2.66 -13.72 -10.27
CA TYR A 53 3.87 -14.52 -10.47
C TYR A 53 3.58 -16.03 -10.42
N GLU A 54 2.75 -16.49 -9.48
CA GLU A 54 2.27 -17.87 -9.38
C GLU A 54 1.48 -18.29 -10.63
N LEU A 55 0.68 -17.38 -11.19
CA LEU A 55 -0.03 -17.55 -12.46
C LEU A 55 0.86 -17.49 -13.72
N GLY A 56 2.18 -17.35 -13.56
CA GLY A 56 3.15 -17.42 -14.65
C GLY A 56 3.59 -16.07 -15.24
N ALA A 57 3.12 -14.94 -14.72
CA ALA A 57 3.62 -13.64 -15.17
C ALA A 57 5.09 -13.45 -14.76
N ARG A 58 5.92 -12.97 -15.70
CA ARG A 58 7.35 -12.70 -15.47
C ARG A 58 7.77 -11.26 -15.73
N TYR A 59 6.90 -10.48 -16.34
CA TYR A 59 7.03 -9.03 -16.48
C TYR A 59 5.93 -8.38 -15.64
N LEU A 60 6.31 -7.90 -14.47
CA LEU A 60 5.42 -7.36 -13.45
C LEU A 60 5.78 -5.90 -13.20
N GLY A 61 4.76 -5.05 -13.09
CA GLY A 61 4.91 -3.63 -12.84
C GLY A 61 3.61 -3.06 -12.27
N VAL A 62 3.49 -1.74 -12.28
CA VAL A 62 2.26 -1.01 -11.90
C VAL A 62 2.13 0.14 -12.90
N CYS A 63 0.91 0.43 -13.32
CA CYS A 63 0.63 1.44 -14.35
C CYS A 63 0.35 2.83 -13.73
N CYS A 64 -0.61 3.57 -14.25
CA CYS A 64 -1.05 4.88 -13.73
C CYS A 64 -1.32 4.80 -12.22
N GLY A 65 -0.78 5.72 -11.41
CA GLY A 65 -0.89 5.69 -9.94
C GLY A 65 0.23 4.92 -9.23
N ALA A 66 1.21 4.38 -9.97
CA ALA A 66 2.39 3.77 -9.38
C ALA A 66 3.19 4.75 -8.51
N GLY A 67 3.34 4.43 -7.22
CA GLY A 67 4.27 5.10 -6.33
C GLY A 67 5.56 4.28 -6.15
N PRO A 68 6.70 4.89 -5.77
CA PRO A 68 7.94 4.16 -5.50
C PRO A 68 7.78 3.06 -4.45
N HIS A 69 6.86 3.25 -3.50
CA HIS A 69 6.53 2.25 -2.50
C HIS A 69 5.78 1.03 -3.05
N HIS A 70 4.93 1.20 -4.07
CA HIS A 70 4.27 0.09 -4.76
C HIS A 70 5.30 -0.80 -5.46
N ILE A 71 6.19 -0.19 -6.25
CA ILE A 71 7.22 -0.92 -6.99
C ILE A 71 8.18 -1.65 -6.05
N ARG A 72 8.57 -1.00 -4.94
CA ARG A 72 9.44 -1.61 -3.94
C ARG A 72 8.77 -2.81 -3.27
N SER A 73 7.53 -2.66 -2.80
CA SER A 73 6.80 -3.76 -2.16
C SER A 73 6.53 -4.92 -3.12
N LEU A 74 6.22 -4.64 -4.39
CA LEU A 74 6.12 -5.67 -5.44
C LEU A 74 7.43 -6.46 -5.60
N ALA A 75 8.57 -5.77 -5.68
CA ALA A 75 9.86 -6.42 -5.84
C ALA A 75 10.24 -7.26 -4.60
N GLU A 76 10.04 -6.71 -3.40
CA GLU A 76 10.36 -7.36 -2.13
C GLU A 76 9.49 -8.59 -1.87
N ALA A 77 8.21 -8.56 -2.25
CA ALA A 77 7.31 -9.71 -2.15
C ALA A 77 7.78 -10.91 -2.96
N LEU A 78 8.44 -10.66 -4.10
CA LEU A 78 9.04 -11.68 -4.97
C LEU A 78 10.49 -12.03 -4.57
N GLY A 79 10.89 -11.70 -3.34
CA GLY A 79 12.21 -12.00 -2.80
C GLY A 79 13.36 -11.14 -3.34
N ARG A 80 13.07 -10.10 -4.13
CA ARG A 80 14.11 -9.20 -4.67
C ARG A 80 14.47 -8.13 -3.65
N ARG A 81 15.70 -7.62 -3.76
CA ARG A 81 16.19 -6.48 -2.96
C ARG A 81 16.84 -5.40 -3.84
N PRO A 82 16.05 -4.61 -4.60
CA PRO A 82 16.59 -3.52 -5.41
C PRO A 82 17.27 -2.45 -4.54
N PRO A 83 18.12 -1.57 -5.11
CA PRO A 83 18.76 -0.48 -4.36
C PRO A 83 17.78 0.42 -3.59
N ALA A 84 16.54 0.55 -4.07
CA ALA A 84 15.48 1.31 -3.41
C ALA A 84 14.95 0.65 -2.11
N SER A 85 15.23 -0.64 -1.87
CA SER A 85 14.89 -1.36 -0.62
C SER A 85 15.50 -0.74 0.62
N ARG A 86 16.58 0.04 0.48
CA ARG A 86 17.15 0.82 1.59
C ARG A 86 16.17 1.82 2.21
N TYR A 87 15.10 2.18 1.50
CA TYR A 87 14.06 3.10 1.95
C TYR A 87 12.79 2.37 2.41
N SER A 88 12.83 1.04 2.57
CA SER A 88 11.72 0.29 3.15
C SER A 88 11.53 0.66 4.62
N PRO A 89 10.27 0.68 5.11
CA PRO A 89 9.99 1.07 6.48
C PRO A 89 10.64 0.07 7.46
N ASP A 90 11.37 0.60 8.44
CA ASP A 90 11.92 -0.17 9.54
C ASP A 90 11.05 0.06 10.78
N MET A 91 10.04 -0.78 10.95
CA MET A 91 9.08 -0.64 12.05
C MET A 91 9.72 -0.85 13.42
N SER A 92 10.88 -1.51 13.52
CA SER A 92 11.61 -1.62 14.80
C SER A 92 11.98 -0.24 15.36
N LYS A 93 12.08 0.79 14.51
CA LYS A 93 12.40 2.17 14.87
C LYS A 93 11.19 3.09 14.96
N HIS A 94 9.97 2.57 14.80
CA HIS A 94 8.77 3.39 14.88
C HIS A 94 8.58 3.93 16.30
N ILE A 95 8.37 5.25 16.44
CA ILE A 95 8.36 5.93 17.75
C ILE A 95 7.28 5.41 18.71
N LEU A 96 6.16 4.92 18.15
CA LEU A 96 5.02 4.41 18.92
C LEU A 96 4.96 2.87 18.98
N PHE A 97 5.50 2.19 17.97
CA PHE A 97 5.23 0.76 17.73
C PHE A 97 6.50 -0.07 17.53
N GLY A 98 7.67 0.54 17.69
CA GLY A 98 8.95 -0.10 17.50
C GLY A 98 9.43 -0.86 18.73
N SER A 99 10.60 -1.46 18.57
CA SER A 99 11.26 -2.33 19.55
C SER A 99 12.75 -1.99 19.74
N ASP A 100 13.30 -1.02 19.01
CA ASP A 100 14.68 -0.56 19.17
C ASP A 100 14.89 -0.01 20.59
N LYS A 101 15.95 -0.45 21.25
CA LYS A 101 16.27 -0.12 22.64
C LYS A 101 16.52 1.38 22.86
N ARG A 102 16.83 2.13 21.80
CA ARG A 102 17.05 3.57 21.84
C ARG A 102 15.76 4.39 21.83
N LEU A 103 14.61 3.74 21.65
CA LEU A 103 13.31 4.41 21.67
C LEU A 103 12.97 4.90 23.08
N ARG A 104 12.37 6.09 23.14
CA ARG A 104 11.86 6.69 24.38
C ARG A 104 10.70 5.87 24.93
N GLN A 105 10.84 5.40 26.17
CA GLN A 105 9.87 4.49 26.78
C GLN A 105 8.51 5.14 27.01
N ASP A 106 8.46 6.45 27.28
CA ASP A 106 7.19 7.16 27.50
C ASP A 106 6.31 7.21 26.24
N TYR A 107 6.88 7.26 25.03
CA TYR A 107 6.11 7.15 23.79
C TYR A 107 5.57 5.73 23.57
N LEU A 108 6.35 4.71 23.90
CA LEU A 108 5.91 3.31 23.81
C LEU A 108 4.80 3.02 24.82
N GLU A 109 4.93 3.51 26.05
CA GLU A 109 3.90 3.41 27.08
C GLU A 109 2.63 4.19 26.71
N TYR A 110 2.79 5.41 26.21
CA TYR A 110 1.66 6.17 25.65
C TYR A 110 0.97 5.36 24.56
N ALA A 111 1.72 4.73 23.66
CA ALA A 111 1.13 3.97 22.58
C ALA A 111 0.37 2.74 23.09
N ARG A 112 0.96 1.98 24.01
CA ARG A 112 0.32 0.81 24.65
C ARG A 112 -0.97 1.16 25.38
N ARG A 113 -1.03 2.35 25.99
CA ARG A 113 -2.22 2.82 26.72
C ARG A 113 -3.33 3.32 25.79
N ASN A 114 -2.98 3.99 24.70
CA ASN A 114 -3.95 4.75 23.90
C ASN A 114 -4.32 4.08 22.57
N TYR A 115 -3.42 3.32 21.96
CA TYR A 115 -3.71 2.60 20.72
C TYR A 115 -4.03 1.15 21.04
N ARG A 116 -5.23 0.71 20.63
CA ARG A 116 -5.58 -0.71 20.68
C ARG A 116 -4.68 -1.46 19.70
N ALA A 117 -4.30 -2.69 20.05
CA ALA A 117 -3.76 -3.60 19.06
C ALA A 117 -4.79 -3.72 17.93
N ALA A 118 -4.36 -3.50 16.68
CA ALA A 118 -5.21 -3.79 15.55
C ALA A 118 -5.59 -5.28 15.63
N PRO A 119 -6.87 -5.65 15.45
CA PRO A 119 -7.22 -7.04 15.30
C PRO A 119 -6.37 -7.65 14.17
N PRO A 120 -6.00 -8.94 14.25
CA PRO A 120 -5.28 -9.59 13.16
C PRO A 120 -6.05 -9.38 11.86
N ALA A 121 -5.33 -9.09 10.78
CA ALA A 121 -5.93 -8.91 9.47
C ALA A 121 -6.76 -10.16 9.14
N SER A 122 -8.04 -9.97 8.80
CA SER A 122 -8.88 -11.05 8.27
C SER A 122 -8.29 -11.45 6.93
N GLY A 123 -7.66 -12.63 6.88
CA GLY A 123 -7.26 -13.30 5.64
C GLY A 123 -8.45 -13.83 4.87
#